data_AF-A0A372EH92-F1
#
_entry.id   AF-A0A372EH92-F1
#
_cell.length_a   1.000
_cell.length_b   1.000
_cell.length_c   1.000
_cell.angle_alpha   90.00
_cell.angle_beta   90.00
_cell.angle_gamma   90.00
#
_symmetry.space_group_name_H-M   'P 1'
#
loop_
_entity.id
_entity.type
_entity.pdbx_description
1 polymer ?
#
loop_
_entity_poly.entity_id
_entity_poly.type
_entity_poly.pdbx_seq_one_letter_code
_entity_poly.pdbx_strand_id
1 'polypeptide(L)'
;MAGIHITDIEAAINWWRERSPSPDNVSLPAPTRALAEVYALMVFFRETEADEHTLPPPAREAWLAWYATTPDTPCIAICSTSQGDEVCKGCGRLFEEVQRWTEMSPGQKRATWRRITIEGDAWRFNRYRERALDATT
;
A
#
# COMPACT_ATOMS: atom_id res chain seq x y z
N MET A 1 -9.96 11.08 -5.97
CA MET A 1 -8.48 10.98 -5.98
C MET A 1 -8.11 9.89 -5.00
N ALA A 2 -7.06 9.12 -5.25
CA ALA A 2 -6.69 8.03 -4.35
C ALA A 2 -5.94 8.57 -3.13
N GLY A 3 -6.45 8.25 -1.94
CA GLY A 3 -5.83 8.61 -0.69
C GLY A 3 -4.75 7.60 -0.29
N ILE A 4 -3.58 8.10 0.11
CA ILE A 4 -2.59 7.32 0.85
C ILE A 4 -3.09 7.24 2.30
N HIS A 5 -3.45 6.04 2.74
CA HIS A 5 -3.96 5.83 4.09
C HIS A 5 -2.84 6.01 5.13
N ILE A 6 -3.19 6.49 6.32
CA ILE A 6 -2.24 6.79 7.41
C ILE A 6 -1.33 5.60 7.76
N THR A 7 -1.85 4.37 7.69
CA THR A 7 -1.09 3.14 7.95
C THR A 7 0.03 2.90 6.93
N ASP A 8 -0.11 3.40 5.70
CA ASP A 8 0.96 3.31 4.70
C ASP A 8 2.09 4.30 5.01
N ILE A 9 1.75 5.48 5.55
CA ILE A 9 2.74 6.44 6.06
C ILE A 9 3.49 5.84 7.26
N GLU A 10 2.79 5.19 8.19
CA GLU A 10 3.39 4.48 9.33
C GLU A 10 4.34 3.36 8.88
N ALA A 11 3.90 2.55 7.91
CA ALA A 11 4.72 1.48 7.35
C ALA A 11 5.99 2.04 6.68
N ALA A 12 5.87 3.11 5.90
CA ALA A 12 7.02 3.77 5.27
C ALA A 12 7.98 4.39 6.31
N ILE A 13 7.47 5.00 7.38
CA ILE A 13 8.28 5.51 8.50
C ILE A 13 9.08 4.38 9.14
N ASN A 14 8.43 3.27 9.48
CA ASN A 14 9.09 2.13 10.12
C ASN A 14 10.17 1.52 9.20
N TRP A 15 9.86 1.39 7.91
CA TRP A 15 10.81 0.92 6.90
C TRP A 15 12.09 1.77 6.82
N TRP A 16 11.94 3.10 6.89
CA TRP A 16 13.07 4.04 6.90
C TRP A 16 13.83 4.03 8.24
N ARG A 17 13.15 3.86 9.37
CA ARG A 17 13.80 3.78 10.69
C ARG A 17 14.75 2.59 10.80
N GLU A 18 14.43 1.47 10.18
CA GLU A 18 15.31 0.29 10.13
C GLU A 18 16.56 0.51 9.25
N ARG A 19 16.40 1.24 8.13
CA ARG A 19 17.46 1.45 7.11
C ARG A 19 18.35 2.64 7.40
N SER A 20 17.79 3.66 8.02
CA SER A 20 18.44 4.91 8.36
C SER A 20 18.00 5.28 9.77
N PRO A 21 18.58 4.61 10.78
CA PRO A 21 18.28 4.90 12.16
C PRO A 21 18.75 6.32 12.52
N SER A 22 18.16 6.86 13.59
CA SER A 22 18.60 8.13 14.15
C SER A 22 20.05 8.01 14.64
N PRO A 23 20.94 8.95 14.28
CA PRO A 23 22.35 8.87 14.68
C PRO A 23 22.55 9.08 16.19
N ASP A 24 21.62 9.77 16.84
CA ASP A 24 21.68 10.24 18.23
C ASP A 24 20.44 9.84 19.05
N ASN A 25 19.54 9.02 18.47
CA ASN A 25 18.22 8.68 19.01
C ASN A 25 17.28 9.89 19.25
N VAL A 26 17.55 11.04 18.64
CA VAL A 26 16.74 12.26 18.76
C VAL A 26 16.40 12.81 17.37
N SER A 27 17.40 12.95 16.51
CA SER A 27 17.31 13.52 15.18
C SER A 27 16.74 12.52 14.19
N LEU A 28 15.65 12.89 13.50
CA LEU A 28 15.11 12.10 12.40
C LEU A 28 15.91 12.36 11.11
N PRO A 29 16.40 11.32 10.42
CA PRO A 29 16.96 11.45 9.07
C PRO A 29 15.93 12.00 8.08
N ALA A 30 16.40 12.57 6.97
CA ALA A 30 15.57 13.34 6.04
C ALA A 30 14.31 12.58 5.54
N PRO A 31 14.37 11.30 5.11
CA PRO A 31 13.18 10.59 4.65
C PRO A 31 12.14 10.38 5.77
N THR A 32 12.60 9.93 6.94
CA THR A 32 11.74 9.71 8.12
C THR A 32 11.08 11.00 8.58
N ARG A 33 11.84 12.11 8.57
CA ARG A 33 11.33 13.43 8.96
C ARG A 33 10.25 13.93 8.00
N ALA A 34 10.45 13.78 6.69
CA ALA A 34 9.48 14.19 5.69
C ALA A 34 8.15 13.43 5.83
N LEU A 35 8.21 12.11 6.06
CA LEU A 35 7.01 11.30 6.31
C LEU A 35 6.35 11.64 7.66
N ALA A 36 7.16 11.89 8.70
CA ALA A 36 6.65 12.24 10.03
C ALA A 36 5.87 13.57 10.03
N GLU A 37 6.25 14.54 9.19
CA GLU A 37 5.49 15.78 9.02
C GLU A 37 4.11 15.52 8.43
N VAL A 38 4.02 14.71 7.37
CA VAL A 38 2.73 14.30 6.78
C VAL A 38 1.88 13.57 7.82
N TYR A 39 2.46 12.61 8.54
CA TYR A 39 1.77 11.88 9.61
C TYR A 39 1.23 12.81 10.69
N ALA A 40 2.05 13.76 11.16
CA ALA A 40 1.65 14.72 12.18
C ALA A 40 0.48 15.61 11.71
N LEU A 41 0.50 16.06 10.46
CA LEU A 41 -0.59 16.84 9.87
C LEU A 41 -1.88 16.01 9.77
N MET A 42 -1.80 14.76 9.32
CA MET A 42 -2.96 13.85 9.28
C MET A 42 -3.59 13.69 10.66
N VAL A 43 -2.78 13.42 11.69
CA VAL A 43 -3.25 13.30 13.08
C VAL A 43 -3.85 14.61 13.58
N PHE A 44 -3.20 15.74 13.32
CA PHE A 44 -3.65 17.06 13.75
C PHE A 44 -5.03 17.42 13.16
N PHE A 45 -5.20 17.19 11.85
CA PHE A 45 -6.47 17.43 11.15
C PHE A 45 -7.49 16.30 11.31
N ARG A 46 -7.11 15.18 11.96
CA ARG A 46 -7.92 13.96 12.12
C ARG A 46 -8.32 13.31 10.79
N GLU A 47 -7.43 13.39 9.81
CA GLU A 47 -7.59 12.80 8.50
C GLU A 47 -6.93 11.41 8.46
N THR A 48 -7.59 10.44 7.84
CA THR A 48 -7.04 9.09 7.66
C THR A 48 -6.35 8.89 6.32
N GLU A 49 -6.54 9.83 5.39
CA GLU A 49 -6.02 9.77 4.04
C GLU A 49 -5.34 11.09 3.65
N ALA A 50 -4.19 10.98 3.00
CA ALA A 50 -3.50 12.09 2.37
C ALA A 50 -3.60 11.95 0.86
N ASP A 51 -3.86 13.05 0.14
CA ASP A 51 -3.94 13.00 -1.31
C ASP A 51 -2.57 12.74 -1.94
N GLU A 52 -2.46 11.63 -2.67
CA GLU A 52 -1.24 11.15 -3.34
C GLU A 52 -0.56 12.23 -4.20
N HIS A 53 -1.33 13.14 -4.81
CA HIS A 53 -0.80 14.13 -5.74
C HIS A 53 -0.29 15.40 -5.06
N THR A 54 -0.73 15.66 -3.82
CA THR A 54 -0.36 16.87 -3.08
C THR A 54 0.65 16.63 -1.97
N LEU A 55 1.15 15.40 -1.81
CA LEU A 55 2.23 15.12 -0.87
C LEU A 55 3.45 16.02 -1.18
N PRO A 56 4.09 16.61 -0.15
CA PRO A 56 5.36 17.28 -0.32
C PRO A 56 6.36 16.36 -1.04
N PRO A 57 7.13 16.84 -2.04
CA PRO A 57 8.00 15.99 -2.85
C PRO A 57 8.93 15.07 -2.05
N PRO A 58 9.60 15.52 -0.95
CA PRO A 58 10.44 14.63 -0.15
C PRO A 58 9.65 13.50 0.53
N ALA A 59 8.42 13.76 0.96
CA ALA A 59 7.56 12.74 1.58
C ALA A 59 7.05 11.75 0.53
N ARG A 60 6.66 12.24 -0.66
CA ARG A 60 6.25 11.41 -1.78
C ARG A 60 7.38 10.47 -2.23
N GLU A 61 8.60 10.98 -2.38
CA GLU A 61 9.77 10.17 -2.72
C GLU A 61 10.05 9.10 -1.67
N ALA A 62 10.03 9.48 -0.38
CA ALA A 62 10.24 8.55 0.72
C ALA A 62 9.17 7.46 0.79
N TRP A 63 7.90 7.80 0.51
CA TRP A 63 6.79 6.85 0.45
C TRP A 63 6.90 5.92 -0.76
N LEU A 64 7.23 6.45 -1.95
CA LEU A 64 7.43 5.65 -3.15
C LEU A 64 8.59 4.66 -3.01
N ALA A 65 9.66 5.03 -2.30
CA ALA A 65 10.76 4.12 -1.99
C ALA A 65 10.31 2.91 -1.17
N TRP A 66 9.44 3.10 -0.18
CA TRP A 66 8.82 2.01 0.56
C TRP A 66 7.85 1.21 -0.31
N TYR A 67 6.97 1.89 -1.07
CA TYR A 67 5.99 1.26 -1.95
C TYR A 67 6.64 0.28 -2.94
N ALA A 68 7.80 0.64 -3.49
CA ALA A 68 8.57 -0.21 -4.41
C ALA A 68 9.06 -1.52 -3.79
N THR A 69 9.03 -1.66 -2.45
CA THR A 69 9.36 -2.91 -1.74
C THR A 69 8.14 -3.80 -1.48
N THR A 70 6.93 -3.33 -1.83
CA THR A 70 5.69 -4.09 -1.64
C THR A 70 5.36 -4.92 -2.90
N PRO A 71 4.65 -6.06 -2.77
CA PRO A 71 4.24 -6.84 -3.94
C PRO A 71 3.40 -6.02 -4.92
N ASP A 72 3.77 -6.03 -6.21
CA ASP A 72 3.07 -5.21 -7.22
C ASP A 72 1.62 -5.64 -7.46
N THR A 73 1.29 -6.93 -7.32
CA THR A 73 -0.06 -7.43 -7.61
C THR A 73 -0.58 -8.43 -6.59
N PRO A 74 -1.87 -8.40 -6.24
CA PRO A 74 -2.49 -9.38 -5.35
C PRO A 74 -2.84 -10.72 -6.03
N CYS A 75 -2.54 -10.86 -7.32
CA CYS A 75 -2.94 -12.01 -8.14
C CYS A 75 -2.23 -13.32 -7.73
N ILE A 76 -2.98 -14.42 -7.72
CA ILE A 76 -2.47 -15.79 -7.47
C ILE A 76 -2.70 -16.72 -8.67
N ALA A 77 -2.79 -16.15 -9.87
CA ALA A 77 -3.10 -16.86 -11.13
C ALA A 77 -4.39 -17.70 -11.09
N ILE A 78 -5.38 -17.24 -10.32
CA ILE A 78 -6.75 -17.79 -10.30
C ILE A 78 -7.71 -16.62 -10.50
N CYS A 79 -8.46 -16.65 -11.58
CA CYS A 79 -9.38 -15.58 -11.95
C CYS A 79 -10.81 -16.12 -12.09
N SER A 80 -11.72 -15.57 -11.29
CA SER A 80 -13.15 -15.88 -11.38
C SER A 80 -13.95 -14.77 -12.07
N THR A 81 -13.39 -13.57 -12.23
CA THR A 81 -14.06 -12.49 -12.95
C THR A 81 -14.13 -12.75 -14.46
N SER A 82 -13.16 -13.48 -15.01
CA SER A 82 -13.24 -14.01 -16.38
C SER A 82 -14.39 -15.01 -16.59
N GLN A 83 -15.01 -15.50 -15.50
CA GLN A 83 -16.15 -16.41 -15.50
C GLN A 83 -17.46 -15.69 -15.11
N GLY A 84 -17.42 -14.36 -14.94
CA GLY A 84 -18.60 -13.52 -14.70
C GLY A 84 -18.78 -13.00 -13.28
N ASP A 85 -17.87 -13.29 -12.33
CA ASP A 85 -17.94 -12.69 -10.99
C ASP A 85 -17.53 -11.20 -11.02
N GLU A 86 -18.20 -10.34 -10.25
CA GLU A 86 -17.82 -8.92 -10.09
C GLU A 86 -16.57 -8.73 -9.22
N VAL A 87 -16.31 -9.67 -8.31
CA VAL A 87 -15.14 -9.70 -7.41
C VAL A 87 -14.38 -11.00 -7.61
N CYS A 88 -13.08 -10.91 -7.84
CA CYS A 88 -12.22 -12.07 -8.05
C CYS A 88 -12.08 -12.88 -6.76
N LYS A 89 -12.62 -14.11 -6.73
CA LYS A 89 -12.50 -15.03 -5.59
C LYS A 89 -11.04 -15.37 -5.26
N GLY A 90 -10.14 -15.32 -6.25
CA GLY A 90 -8.71 -15.57 -6.07
C GLY A 90 -7.99 -14.45 -5.32
N CYS A 91 -8.07 -13.22 -5.84
CA CYS A 91 -7.26 -12.09 -5.35
C CYS A 91 -8.03 -10.99 -4.60
N GLY A 92 -9.36 -11.00 -4.60
CA GLY A 92 -10.22 -10.01 -3.93
C GLY A 92 -10.47 -8.71 -4.71
N ARG A 93 -9.78 -8.51 -5.84
CA ARG A 93 -9.97 -7.33 -6.68
C ARG A 93 -11.34 -7.30 -7.35
N LEU A 94 -11.92 -6.11 -7.48
CA LEU A 94 -13.08 -5.84 -8.35
C LEU A 94 -12.70 -6.07 -9.81
N PHE A 95 -13.68 -6.36 -10.66
CA PHE A 95 -13.47 -6.55 -12.10
C PHE A 95 -12.72 -5.37 -12.74
N GLU A 96 -13.10 -4.12 -12.43
CA GLU A 96 -12.41 -2.94 -12.94
C GLU A 96 -10.94 -2.86 -12.47
N GLU A 97 -10.66 -3.14 -11.19
CA GLU A 97 -9.29 -3.18 -10.65
C GLU A 97 -8.44 -4.26 -11.31
N VAL A 98 -9.05 -5.40 -11.71
CA VAL A 98 -8.37 -6.45 -12.47
C VAL A 98 -8.00 -5.95 -13.87
N GLN A 99 -8.93 -5.29 -14.56
CA GLN A 99 -8.72 -4.81 -15.94
C GLN A 99 -7.73 -3.65 -16.01
N ARG A 100 -7.78 -2.73 -15.05
CA ARG A 100 -7.06 -1.44 -15.11
C ARG A 100 -5.82 -1.40 -14.23
N TRP A 101 -5.40 -2.52 -13.65
CA TRP A 101 -4.32 -2.58 -12.66
C TRP A 101 -3.05 -1.83 -13.07
N THR A 102 -2.64 -1.95 -14.33
CA THR A 102 -1.43 -1.31 -14.87
C THR A 102 -1.53 0.20 -15.02
N GLU A 103 -2.76 0.73 -15.08
CA GLU A 103 -3.04 2.17 -15.18
C GLU A 103 -3.26 2.82 -13.81
N MET A 104 -3.49 2.00 -12.78
CA MET A 104 -3.75 2.48 -11.43
C MET A 104 -2.50 3.12 -10.81
N SER A 105 -2.68 4.26 -10.16
CA SER A 105 -1.62 4.91 -9.38
C SER A 105 -1.18 4.02 -8.19
N PRO A 106 0.02 4.22 -7.66
CA PRO A 106 0.45 3.59 -6.41
C PRO A 106 -0.59 3.72 -5.28
N GLY A 107 -1.17 4.91 -5.09
CA GLY A 107 -2.22 5.14 -4.09
C GLY A 107 -3.47 4.30 -4.35
N GLN A 108 -3.92 4.21 -5.61
CA GLN A 108 -5.05 3.35 -5.98
C GLN A 108 -4.77 1.87 -5.70
N LYS A 109 -3.59 1.38 -6.08
CA LYS A 109 -3.17 -0.01 -5.82
C LYS A 109 -3.12 -0.29 -4.31
N ARG A 110 -2.61 0.65 -3.52
CA ARG A 110 -2.57 0.54 -2.06
C ARG A 110 -3.96 0.52 -1.41
N ALA A 111 -4.90 1.33 -1.90
CA ALA A 111 -6.29 1.29 -1.47
C ALA A 111 -6.92 -0.10 -1.71
N THR A 112 -6.70 -0.68 -2.90
CA THR A 112 -7.12 -2.06 -3.20
C THR A 112 -6.49 -3.07 -2.25
N TRP A 113 -5.16 -3.02 -2.07
CA TRP A 113 -4.44 -3.91 -1.15
C TRP A 113 -4.97 -3.83 0.28
N ARG A 114 -5.21 -2.62 0.79
CA ARG A 114 -5.76 -2.39 2.11
C ARG A 114 -7.15 -3.01 2.24
N ARG A 115 -8.04 -2.74 1.27
CA ARG A 115 -9.40 -3.27 1.23
C ARG A 115 -9.40 -4.80 1.29
N ILE A 116 -8.72 -5.47 0.37
CA ILE A 116 -8.73 -6.93 0.30
C ILE A 116 -8.09 -7.58 1.53
N THR A 117 -7.11 -6.91 2.16
CA THR A 117 -6.44 -7.42 3.37
C THR A 117 -7.36 -7.33 4.59
N ILE A 118 -8.17 -6.28 4.69
CA ILE A 118 -9.17 -6.13 5.76
C ILE A 118 -10.33 -7.10 5.57
N GLU A 119 -10.82 -7.24 4.35
CA GLU A 119 -11.89 -8.19 4.01
C GLU A 119 -11.44 -9.64 4.29
N GLY A 120 -10.24 -10.03 3.82
CA GLY A 120 -9.65 -11.33 4.13
C GLY A 120 -10.37 -12.55 3.51
N ASP A 121 -11.42 -12.33 2.73
CA ASP A 121 -12.30 -13.38 2.20
C ASP A 121 -11.71 -14.11 0.97
N ALA A 122 -10.85 -13.42 0.20
CA ALA A 122 -10.27 -13.97 -1.02
C ALA A 122 -9.38 -15.20 -0.76
N TRP A 123 -9.35 -16.15 -1.69
CA TRP A 123 -8.68 -17.43 -1.52
C TRP A 123 -7.18 -17.31 -1.22
N ARG A 124 -6.53 -16.25 -1.70
CA ARG A 124 -5.14 -15.94 -1.36
C ARG A 124 -4.86 -15.79 0.15
N PHE A 125 -5.87 -15.55 0.98
CA PHE A 125 -5.73 -15.42 2.43
C PHE A 125 -6.06 -16.73 3.18
N ASN A 126 -6.81 -17.62 2.55
CA ASN A 126 -7.33 -18.87 3.12
C ASN A 126 -6.93 -20.12 2.30
N ARG A 127 -7.69 -20.49 1.27
CA ARG A 127 -7.63 -21.76 0.52
C ARG A 127 -6.35 -21.94 -0.31
N TYR A 128 -5.78 -20.86 -0.82
CA TYR A 128 -4.60 -20.85 -1.70
C TYR A 128 -3.54 -19.88 -1.18
N ARG A 129 -3.31 -19.89 0.14
CA ARG A 129 -2.34 -19.00 0.80
C ARG A 129 -0.92 -19.22 0.30
N GLU A 130 -0.55 -20.45 -0.01
CA GLU A 130 0.76 -20.84 -0.52
C GLU A 130 1.13 -20.07 -1.80
N ARG A 131 0.16 -19.90 -2.71
CA ARG A 131 0.37 -19.17 -3.98
C ARG A 131 0.65 -17.68 -3.79
N ALA A 132 0.22 -17.11 -2.67
CA ALA A 132 0.50 -15.72 -2.35
C ALA A 132 1.93 -15.51 -1.84
N LEU A 133 2.56 -16.55 -1.28
CA LEU A 133 3.92 -16.49 -0.73
C LEU A 133 4.97 -16.64 -1.84
N ASP A 134 4.71 -17.54 -2.79
CA ASP A 134 5.62 -17.84 -3.91
C ASP A 134 5.87 -16.63 -4.83
N ALA A 135 4.97 -15.64 -4.85
CA ALA A 135 5.11 -14.43 -5.65
C ALA A 135 6.17 -13.43 -5.13
N THR A 136 6.80 -13.72 -3.99
CA THR A 136 7.76 -12.82 -3.30
C THR A 136 9.21 -13.30 -3.39
N THR A 137 9.47 -14.41 -4.09
CA THR A 137 10.82 -14.98 -4.32
C THR A 137 11.30 -14.67 -5.73
#